data_AF-A0A3D4FUV2-F1
#
_entry.id   AF-A0A3D4FUV2-F1
#
_cell.length_a   1.000
_cell.length_b   1.000
_cell.length_c   1.000
_cell.angle_alpha   90.00
_cell.angle_beta   90.00
_cell.angle_gamma   90.00
#
_symmetry.space_group_name_H-M   'P 1'
#
loop_
_entity.id
_entity.type
_entity.pdbx_description
1 polymer ?
#
loop_
_entity_poly.entity_id
_entity_poly.type
_entity_poly.pdbx_seq_one_letter_code
_entity_poly.pdbx_strand_id
1 'polypeptide(L)'
;MTPQMGNTGERRAVWAFLVATASMLVVHLLPTPEPLERAGEVIALTPDGKTCLAILLFAVTLWVTEAMPFPATSLLVLILIPAFGITDFSSAVNAGFGNPLIVFFIGVLFLSTGFTRSGLGTRMVLHVLRLSGTRTDRVLLGFITAGALLSMWITDMAVAAVMLPLGVGVLKDAGLKPLRSNYGRALMISCAYGPLIGGIGTPAGTAANLIALSYLEELAGVSISFGQWMLVGVPAALLMIPAGWWLLLRLFPPEIDRLPFDRSEIDRKLATLGTLKPVERKTLSIFALTITGWLVTPFLADLTGGR
;
A
#
# COMPACT_ATOMS: atom_id res chain seq x y z
N MET A 1 -16.84 3.06 -17.69
CA MET A 1 -16.77 2.03 -18.75
C MET A 1 -15.88 0.93 -18.23
N THR A 2 -16.47 -0.12 -17.65
CA THR A 2 -15.77 -1.37 -17.34
C THR A 2 -15.26 -1.95 -18.65
N PRO A 3 -13.99 -2.33 -18.78
CA PRO A 3 -13.54 -3.04 -19.96
C PRO A 3 -14.30 -4.35 -20.01
N GLN A 4 -15.01 -4.63 -21.11
CA GLN A 4 -15.52 -5.96 -21.37
C GLN A 4 -14.32 -6.90 -21.37
N MET A 5 -14.21 -7.74 -20.34
CA MET A 5 -13.26 -8.85 -20.35
C MET A 5 -13.61 -9.71 -21.56
N GLY A 6 -12.74 -9.75 -22.57
CA GLY A 6 -12.94 -10.65 -23.70
C GLY A 6 -13.02 -12.09 -23.19
N ASN A 7 -13.77 -12.94 -23.90
CA ASN A 7 -13.97 -14.38 -23.67
C ASN A 7 -12.67 -15.14 -23.26
N THR A 8 -11.51 -14.71 -23.73
CA THR A 8 -10.19 -15.27 -23.36
C THR A 8 -9.79 -15.04 -21.90
N GLY A 9 -10.14 -13.90 -21.29
CA GLY A 9 -9.83 -13.58 -19.90
C GLY A 9 -10.66 -14.41 -18.93
N GLU A 10 -11.95 -14.54 -19.20
CA GLU A 10 -12.86 -15.38 -18.42
C GLU A 10 -12.43 -16.85 -18.45
N ARG A 11 -12.08 -17.37 -19.63
CA ARG A 11 -11.55 -18.74 -19.76
C ARG A 11 -10.29 -18.95 -18.92
N ARG A 12 -9.35 -17.99 -18.89
CA ARG A 12 -8.13 -18.09 -18.08
C ARG A 12 -8.45 -18.09 -16.58
N ALA A 13 -9.37 -17.23 -16.14
CA ALA A 13 -9.81 -17.19 -14.75
C ALA A 13 -10.45 -18.53 -14.32
N VAL A 14 -11.32 -19.10 -15.14
CA VAL A 14 -11.91 -20.43 -14.88
C VAL A 14 -10.83 -21.50 -14.79
N TRP A 15 -9.89 -21.53 -15.74
CA TRP A 15 -8.77 -22.49 -15.69
C TRP A 15 -7.91 -22.34 -14.45
N ALA A 16 -7.55 -21.11 -14.08
CA ALA A 16 -6.79 -20.85 -12.86
C ALA A 16 -7.53 -21.30 -11.59
N PHE A 17 -8.84 -21.10 -11.53
CA PHE A 17 -9.68 -21.59 -10.44
C PHE A 17 -9.72 -23.12 -10.38
N LEU A 18 -9.88 -23.78 -11.53
CA LEU A 18 -9.85 -25.24 -11.62
C LEU A 18 -8.49 -25.81 -11.20
N VAL A 19 -7.39 -25.19 -11.65
CA VAL A 19 -6.03 -25.57 -11.27
C VAL A 19 -5.81 -25.38 -9.77
N ALA A 20 -6.22 -24.24 -9.20
CA ALA A 20 -6.14 -23.99 -7.77
C ALA A 20 -6.90 -25.06 -6.98
N THR A 21 -8.14 -25.36 -7.39
CA THR A 21 -8.98 -26.38 -6.74
C THR A 21 -8.37 -27.77 -6.84
N ALA A 22 -7.89 -28.15 -8.02
CA ALA A 22 -7.22 -29.44 -8.23
C ALA A 22 -5.96 -29.55 -7.38
N SER A 23 -5.14 -28.51 -7.32
CA SER A 23 -3.91 -28.50 -6.51
C SER A 23 -4.21 -28.64 -5.01
N MET A 24 -5.25 -27.98 -4.51
CA MET A 24 -5.72 -28.13 -3.13
C MET A 24 -6.16 -29.56 -2.84
N LEU A 25 -7.00 -30.14 -3.71
CA LEU A 25 -7.49 -31.51 -3.52
C LEU A 25 -6.35 -32.52 -3.56
N VAL A 26 -5.38 -32.35 -4.47
CA VAL A 26 -4.19 -33.20 -4.54
C VAL A 26 -3.41 -33.14 -3.22
N VAL A 27 -3.10 -31.94 -2.71
CA VAL A 27 -2.35 -31.80 -1.44
C VAL A 27 -3.14 -32.36 -0.24
N HIS A 28 -4.45 -32.13 -0.19
CA HIS A 28 -5.29 -32.66 0.87
C HIS A 28 -5.35 -34.20 0.86
N LEU A 29 -5.44 -34.81 -0.32
CA LEU A 29 -5.56 -36.27 -0.48
C LEU A 29 -4.20 -37.01 -0.40
N LEU A 30 -3.07 -36.33 -0.58
CA LEU A 30 -1.75 -36.95 -0.44
C LEU A 30 -1.53 -37.48 0.99
N PRO A 31 -0.82 -38.60 1.16
CA PRO A 31 -0.49 -39.11 2.49
C PRO A 31 0.37 -38.09 3.25
N THR A 32 0.20 -38.01 4.56
CA THR A 32 1.04 -37.17 5.41
C THR A 32 2.49 -37.66 5.34
N PRO A 33 3.48 -36.77 5.14
CA PRO A 33 4.88 -37.16 5.13
C PRO A 33 5.32 -37.68 6.51
N GLU A 34 6.42 -38.43 6.53
CA GLU A 34 7.03 -38.88 7.79
C GLU A 34 7.40 -37.67 8.68
N PRO A 35 7.20 -37.77 10.01
CA PRO A 35 7.56 -36.71 10.93
C PRO A 35 9.04 -36.32 10.82
N LEU A 36 9.33 -35.03 10.93
CA LEU A 36 10.71 -34.53 10.93
C LEU A 36 11.24 -34.52 12.36
N GLU A 37 12.44 -35.05 12.58
CA GLU A 37 13.14 -34.90 13.85
C GLU A 37 14.12 -33.72 13.78
N ARG A 38 13.97 -32.74 14.69
CA ARG A 38 14.91 -31.62 14.82
C ARG A 38 15.21 -31.39 16.30
N ALA A 39 16.49 -31.44 16.66
CA ALA A 39 16.96 -31.22 18.04
C ALA A 39 16.29 -32.13 19.09
N GLY A 40 15.88 -33.35 18.71
CA GLY A 40 15.22 -34.30 19.61
C GLY A 40 13.70 -34.13 19.72
N GLU A 41 13.11 -33.15 19.04
CA GLU A 41 11.66 -32.98 18.95
C GLU A 41 11.13 -33.55 17.63
N VAL A 42 10.07 -34.36 17.72
CA VAL A 42 9.33 -34.90 16.58
C VAL A 42 8.30 -33.87 16.12
N ILE A 43 8.52 -33.28 14.95
CA ILE A 43 7.64 -32.30 14.33
C ILE A 43 6.82 -33.03 13.25
N ALA A 44 5.61 -33.44 13.61
CA ALA A 44 4.67 -34.09 12.69
C ALA A 44 3.73 -33.08 12.03
N LEU A 45 3.49 -33.21 10.72
CA LEU A 45 2.46 -32.45 10.02
C LEU A 45 1.09 -33.05 10.34
N THR A 46 0.28 -32.33 11.12
CA THR A 46 -1.08 -32.77 11.46
C THR A 46 -1.98 -32.83 10.20
N PRO A 47 -3.00 -33.69 10.18
CA PRO A 47 -3.98 -33.72 9.08
C PRO A 47 -4.64 -32.37 8.82
N ASP A 48 -4.97 -31.64 9.89
CA ASP A 48 -5.54 -30.30 9.81
C ASP A 48 -4.52 -29.29 9.26
N GLY A 49 -3.27 -29.36 9.71
CA GLY A 49 -2.18 -28.52 9.20
C GLY A 49 -1.91 -28.74 7.71
N LYS A 50 -1.95 -30.00 7.24
CA LYS A 50 -1.87 -30.34 5.81
C LYS A 50 -3.04 -29.73 5.03
N THR A 51 -4.25 -29.79 5.58
CA THR A 51 -5.45 -29.23 4.94
C THR A 51 -5.41 -27.70 4.89
N CYS A 52 -4.93 -27.05 5.95
CA CYS A 52 -4.64 -25.61 5.93
C CYS A 52 -3.62 -25.24 4.84
N LEU A 53 -2.56 -26.03 4.67
CA LEU A 53 -1.57 -25.81 3.62
C LEU A 53 -2.18 -25.96 2.21
N ALA A 54 -3.07 -26.94 2.03
CA ALA A 54 -3.81 -27.10 0.77
C ALA A 54 -4.69 -25.89 0.46
N ILE A 55 -5.43 -25.38 1.45
CA ILE A 55 -6.27 -24.17 1.31
C ILE A 55 -5.40 -22.93 1.07
N LEU A 56 -4.22 -22.84 1.69
CA LEU A 56 -3.26 -21.77 1.44
C LEU A 56 -2.76 -21.81 -0.01
N LEU A 57 -2.42 -22.99 -0.54
CA LEU A 57 -2.01 -23.16 -1.94
C LEU A 57 -3.11 -22.72 -2.91
N PHE A 58 -4.37 -23.07 -2.61
CA PHE A 58 -5.53 -22.58 -3.35
C PHE A 58 -5.57 -21.05 -3.37
N ALA A 59 -5.50 -20.41 -2.20
CA ALA A 59 -5.56 -18.96 -2.06
C ALA A 59 -4.42 -18.25 -2.80
N VAL A 60 -3.18 -18.71 -2.60
CA VAL A 60 -1.98 -18.16 -3.24
C VAL A 60 -2.07 -18.28 -4.76
N THR A 61 -2.52 -19.44 -5.27
CA THR A 61 -2.69 -19.62 -6.72
C THR A 61 -3.69 -18.62 -7.28
N LEU A 62 -4.81 -18.38 -6.60
CA LEU A 62 -5.83 -17.42 -7.02
C LEU A 62 -5.36 -15.96 -6.91
N TRP A 63 -4.58 -15.61 -5.90
CA TRP A 63 -4.01 -14.27 -5.74
C TRP A 63 -2.93 -13.98 -6.77
N VAL A 64 -2.03 -14.92 -7.04
CA VAL A 64 -0.96 -14.77 -8.05
C VAL A 64 -1.53 -14.73 -9.47
N THR A 65 -2.58 -15.52 -9.75
CA THR A 65 -3.21 -15.53 -11.08
C THR A 65 -4.23 -14.41 -11.27
N GLU A 66 -4.60 -13.70 -10.21
CA GLU A 66 -5.68 -12.71 -10.18
C GLU A 66 -6.99 -13.24 -10.79
N ALA A 67 -7.24 -14.56 -10.69
CA ALA A 67 -8.41 -15.21 -11.28
C ALA A 67 -9.72 -14.73 -10.66
N MET A 68 -9.67 -14.28 -9.40
CA MET A 68 -10.78 -13.68 -8.67
C MET A 68 -10.27 -12.48 -7.86
N PRO A 69 -11.14 -11.51 -7.53
CA PRO A 69 -10.77 -10.42 -6.63
C PRO A 69 -10.23 -10.94 -5.30
N PHE A 70 -9.18 -10.32 -4.77
CA PHE A 70 -8.55 -10.69 -3.50
C PHE A 70 -9.55 -10.90 -2.35
N PRO A 71 -10.56 -10.02 -2.13
CA PRO A 71 -11.55 -10.23 -1.08
C PRO A 71 -12.43 -11.47 -1.28
N ALA A 72 -12.76 -11.80 -2.54
CA ALA A 72 -13.57 -12.99 -2.84
C ALA A 72 -12.79 -14.28 -2.51
N THR A 73 -11.51 -14.34 -2.87
CA THR A 73 -10.62 -15.43 -2.48
C THR A 73 -10.50 -15.55 -0.95
N SER A 74 -10.33 -14.44 -0.23
CA SER A 74 -10.25 -14.44 1.23
C SER A 74 -11.55 -14.94 1.90
N LEU A 75 -12.71 -14.54 1.38
CA LEU A 75 -14.01 -15.03 1.87
C LEU A 75 -14.22 -16.51 1.58
N LEU A 76 -13.74 -17.01 0.43
CA LEU A 76 -13.77 -18.45 0.15
C LEU A 76 -12.89 -19.22 1.12
N VAL A 77 -11.68 -18.75 1.41
CA VAL A 77 -10.80 -19.38 2.43
C VAL A 77 -11.49 -19.45 3.79
N LEU A 78 -12.18 -18.37 4.20
CA LEU A 78 -12.95 -18.32 5.45
C LEU A 78 -14.05 -19.39 5.51
N ILE A 79 -14.66 -19.74 4.37
CA ILE A 79 -15.69 -20.79 4.28
C ILE A 79 -15.05 -22.18 4.20
N LEU A 80 -13.94 -22.31 3.46
CA LEU A 80 -13.26 -23.58 3.25
C LEU A 80 -12.69 -24.14 4.56
N ILE A 81 -12.11 -23.29 5.42
CA ILE A 81 -11.51 -23.76 6.69
C ILE A 81 -12.53 -24.54 7.55
N PRO A 82 -13.73 -24.01 7.86
CA PRO A 82 -14.77 -24.76 8.56
C PRO A 82 -15.39 -25.89 7.72
N ALA A 83 -15.51 -25.73 6.40
CA ALA A 83 -16.07 -26.77 5.53
C ALA A 83 -15.21 -28.05 5.52
N PHE A 84 -13.90 -27.92 5.69
CA PHE A 84 -12.97 -29.03 5.86
C PHE A 84 -12.83 -29.52 7.31
N GLY A 85 -13.57 -28.95 8.25
CA GLY A 85 -13.61 -29.39 9.65
C GLY A 85 -12.43 -28.94 10.52
N ILE A 86 -11.63 -27.98 10.07
CA ILE A 86 -10.44 -27.51 10.80
C ILE A 86 -10.83 -26.75 12.08
N THR A 87 -11.83 -25.89 12.02
CA THR A 87 -12.36 -25.13 13.16
C THR A 87 -13.81 -24.75 12.92
N ASP A 88 -14.52 -24.30 13.96
CA ASP A 88 -15.88 -23.79 13.80
C ASP A 88 -15.89 -22.43 13.09
N PHE A 89 -17.03 -22.10 12.48
CA PHE A 89 -17.18 -20.85 11.72
C PHE A 89 -16.95 -19.60 12.57
N SER A 90 -17.39 -19.59 13.83
CA SER A 90 -17.22 -18.44 14.71
C SER A 90 -15.75 -18.21 15.05
N SER A 91 -15.00 -19.28 15.33
CA SER A 91 -13.56 -19.23 15.56
C SER A 91 -12.79 -18.76 14.32
N ALA A 92 -13.16 -19.24 13.13
CA ALA A 92 -12.56 -18.77 11.87
C ALA A 92 -12.81 -17.28 11.63
N VAL A 93 -14.04 -16.80 11.86
CA VAL A 93 -14.39 -15.37 11.74
C VAL A 93 -13.64 -14.54 12.77
N ASN A 94 -13.57 -14.98 14.03
CA ASN A 94 -12.88 -14.25 15.09
C ASN A 94 -11.37 -14.16 14.82
N ALA A 95 -10.74 -15.24 14.35
CA ALA A 95 -9.33 -15.23 13.99
C ALA A 95 -9.02 -14.28 12.82
N GLY A 96 -9.93 -14.16 11.84
CA GLY A 96 -9.73 -13.29 10.68
C GLY A 96 -10.14 -11.83 10.89
N PHE A 97 -11.32 -11.59 11.44
CA PHE A 97 -11.97 -10.26 11.55
C PHE A 97 -12.04 -9.70 12.97
N GLY A 98 -11.70 -10.50 13.99
CA GLY A 98 -11.72 -10.06 15.39
C GLY A 98 -10.56 -9.16 15.79
N ASN A 99 -9.58 -8.96 14.90
CA ASN A 99 -8.39 -8.18 15.20
C ASN A 99 -8.70 -6.66 15.25
N PRO A 100 -8.44 -5.96 16.37
CA PRO A 100 -8.70 -4.52 16.51
C PRO A 100 -7.97 -3.64 15.48
N LEU A 101 -6.83 -4.08 14.96
CA LEU A 101 -6.08 -3.36 13.92
C LEU A 101 -6.86 -3.24 12.61
N ILE A 102 -7.83 -4.12 12.35
CA ILE A 102 -8.73 -4.01 11.20
C ILE A 102 -9.67 -2.81 11.37
N VAL A 103 -10.20 -2.59 12.58
CA VAL A 103 -11.05 -1.42 12.88
C VAL A 103 -10.23 -0.13 12.76
N PHE A 104 -8.99 -0.14 13.25
CA PHE A 104 -8.03 0.94 13.04
C PHE A 104 -7.83 1.21 11.54
N PHE A 105 -7.59 0.16 10.74
CA PHE A 105 -7.39 0.29 9.29
C PHE A 105 -8.61 0.92 8.60
N ILE A 106 -9.82 0.50 8.96
CA ILE A 106 -11.06 1.10 8.44
C ILE A 106 -11.12 2.60 8.78
N GLY A 107 -10.75 2.99 10.00
CA GLY A 107 -10.64 4.40 10.40
C GLY A 107 -9.65 5.19 9.55
N VAL A 108 -8.47 4.62 9.28
CA VAL A 108 -7.46 5.21 8.39
C VAL A 108 -7.99 5.37 6.96
N LEU A 109 -8.74 4.40 6.44
CA LEU A 109 -9.35 4.49 5.11
C LEU A 109 -10.40 5.62 5.02
N PHE A 110 -11.19 5.85 6.07
CA PHE A 110 -12.11 6.99 6.13
C PHE A 110 -11.36 8.32 6.14
N LEU A 111 -10.30 8.44 6.94
CA LEU A 111 -9.45 9.62 6.96
C LEU A 111 -8.82 9.87 5.59
N SER A 112 -8.20 8.84 4.99
CA SER A 112 -7.60 8.90 3.66
C SER A 112 -8.58 9.35 2.58
N THR A 113 -9.81 8.82 2.62
CA THR A 113 -10.88 9.23 1.69
C THR A 113 -11.26 10.69 1.88
N GLY A 114 -11.41 11.15 3.13
CA GLY A 114 -11.70 12.54 3.45
C GLY A 114 -10.59 13.49 2.98
N PHE A 115 -9.32 13.10 3.16
CA PHE A 115 -8.16 13.83 2.67
C PHE A 115 -8.18 13.96 1.15
N THR A 116 -8.36 12.84 0.45
CA THR A 116 -8.38 12.80 -1.01
C THR A 116 -9.50 13.66 -1.59
N ARG A 117 -10.70 13.61 -1.00
CA ARG A 117 -11.85 14.43 -1.44
C ARG A 117 -11.71 15.92 -1.15
N SER A 118 -10.91 16.31 -0.16
CA SER A 118 -10.72 17.72 0.20
C SER A 118 -9.97 18.53 -0.86
N GLY A 119 -9.17 17.87 -1.71
CA GLY A 119 -8.26 18.52 -2.66
C GLY A 119 -6.92 18.96 -2.05
N LEU A 120 -6.72 18.75 -0.74
CA LEU A 120 -5.51 19.12 -0.02
C LEU A 120 -4.25 18.42 -0.58
N GLY A 121 -4.38 17.15 -0.98
CA GLY A 121 -3.28 16.40 -1.60
C GLY A 121 -2.72 17.10 -2.84
N THR A 122 -3.59 17.55 -3.75
CA THR A 122 -3.18 18.29 -4.95
C THR A 122 -2.43 19.57 -4.60
N ARG A 123 -2.92 20.33 -3.60
CA ARG A 123 -2.27 21.56 -3.12
C ARG A 123 -0.87 21.25 -2.57
N MET A 124 -0.73 20.20 -1.76
CA MET A 124 0.56 19.78 -1.19
C MET A 124 1.56 19.35 -2.26
N VAL A 125 1.13 18.54 -3.25
CA VAL A 125 1.99 18.16 -4.38
C VAL A 125 2.50 19.41 -5.12
N LEU A 126 1.61 20.33 -5.48
CA LEU A 126 1.99 21.55 -6.21
C LEU A 126 2.99 22.42 -5.42
N HIS A 127 2.88 22.49 -4.09
CA HIS A 127 3.87 23.18 -3.26
C HIS A 127 5.24 22.52 -3.32
N VAL A 128 5.33 21.19 -3.26
CA VAL A 128 6.61 20.46 -3.40
C VAL A 128 7.20 20.67 -4.80
N LEU A 129 6.37 20.65 -5.84
CA LEU A 129 6.82 20.89 -7.22
C LEU A 129 7.31 22.32 -7.44
N ARG A 130 6.67 23.31 -6.80
CA ARG A 130 7.12 24.72 -6.83
C ARG A 130 8.55 24.87 -6.30
N LEU A 131 8.89 24.15 -5.22
CA LEU A 131 10.23 24.13 -4.63
C LEU A 131 11.26 23.47 -5.56
N SER A 132 10.84 22.46 -6.30
CA SER A 132 11.69 21.65 -7.20
C SER A 132 12.25 22.44 -8.38
N GLY A 133 11.54 23.49 -8.83
CA GLY A 133 11.97 24.32 -9.96
C GLY A 133 11.75 23.64 -11.31
N THR A 134 12.64 23.89 -12.29
CA THR A 134 12.47 23.43 -13.68
C THR A 134 13.49 22.37 -14.13
N ARG A 135 14.50 22.05 -13.30
CA ARG A 135 15.51 21.03 -13.63
C ARG A 135 14.86 19.64 -13.53
N THR A 136 15.01 18.81 -14.56
CA THR A 136 14.30 17.52 -14.68
C THR A 136 14.58 16.58 -13.51
N ASP A 137 15.84 16.47 -13.10
CA ASP A 137 16.25 15.68 -11.94
C ASP A 137 15.58 16.16 -10.64
N ARG A 138 15.47 17.48 -10.42
CA ARG A 138 14.83 18.04 -9.23
C ARG A 138 13.32 17.85 -9.26
N VAL A 139 12.70 17.99 -10.42
CA VAL A 139 11.27 17.73 -10.59
C VAL A 139 10.98 16.26 -10.30
N LEU A 140 11.80 15.34 -10.81
CA LEU A 140 11.69 13.91 -10.51
C LEU A 140 11.80 13.64 -9.01
N LEU A 141 12.80 14.23 -8.33
CA LEU A 141 12.93 14.14 -6.87
C LEU A 141 11.69 14.71 -6.16
N GLY A 142 11.16 15.83 -6.65
CA GLY A 142 9.95 16.46 -6.15
C GLY A 142 8.73 15.54 -6.22
N PHE A 143 8.55 14.80 -7.32
CA PHE A 143 7.50 13.79 -7.45
C PHE A 143 7.69 12.66 -6.43
N ILE A 144 8.88 12.05 -6.35
CA ILE A 144 9.14 10.96 -5.39
C ILE A 144 8.88 11.43 -3.96
N THR A 145 9.36 12.63 -3.62
CA THR A 145 9.22 13.20 -2.28
C THR A 145 7.77 13.55 -1.95
N ALA A 146 7.04 14.20 -2.87
CA ALA A 146 5.63 14.51 -2.67
C ALA A 146 4.80 13.24 -2.52
N GLY A 147 5.07 12.23 -3.35
CA GLY A 147 4.43 10.93 -3.26
C GLY A 147 4.68 10.27 -1.91
N ALA A 148 5.94 10.22 -1.48
CA ALA A 148 6.33 9.59 -0.22
C ALA A 148 5.70 10.29 0.99
N LEU A 149 5.78 11.62 1.06
CA LEU A 149 5.25 12.38 2.19
C LEU A 149 3.72 12.27 2.31
N LEU A 150 3.01 12.18 1.18
CA LEU A 150 1.56 11.98 1.19
C LEU A 150 1.21 10.54 1.58
N SER A 151 1.89 9.55 1.03
CA SER A 151 1.61 8.12 1.30
C SER A 151 1.90 7.69 2.73
N MET A 152 2.65 8.48 3.49
CA MET A 152 2.78 8.26 4.93
C MET A 152 1.44 8.36 5.67
N TRP A 153 0.42 9.00 5.09
CA TRP A 153 -0.83 9.31 5.78
C TRP A 153 -2.09 8.89 5.03
N ILE A 154 -1.95 8.61 3.73
CA ILE A 154 -3.04 8.17 2.86
C ILE A 154 -2.56 7.00 2.00
N THR A 155 -3.48 6.30 1.38
CA THR A 155 -3.15 5.04 0.68
C THR A 155 -2.34 5.29 -0.59
N ASP A 156 -1.39 4.40 -0.88
CA ASP A 156 -0.49 4.49 -2.04
C ASP A 156 -1.23 4.73 -3.36
N MET A 157 -2.33 4.01 -3.56
CA MET A 157 -3.17 4.13 -4.73
C MET A 157 -3.85 5.51 -4.85
N ALA A 158 -4.26 6.12 -3.73
CA ALA A 158 -4.87 7.44 -3.73
C ALA A 158 -3.84 8.52 -4.10
N VAL A 159 -2.62 8.43 -3.57
CA VAL A 159 -1.54 9.36 -3.91
C VAL A 159 -1.16 9.21 -5.38
N ALA A 160 -0.94 7.98 -5.84
CA ALA A 160 -0.61 7.71 -7.24
C ALA A 160 -1.68 8.27 -8.20
N ALA A 161 -2.97 8.12 -7.86
CA ALA A 161 -4.08 8.66 -8.64
C ALA A 161 -4.07 10.20 -8.72
N VAL A 162 -3.62 10.90 -7.68
CA VAL A 162 -3.45 12.37 -7.68
C VAL A 162 -2.22 12.77 -8.50
N MET A 163 -1.12 12.04 -8.38
CA MET A 163 0.15 12.35 -9.03
C MET A 163 0.14 12.09 -10.53
N LEU A 164 -0.53 11.03 -10.97
CA LEU A 164 -0.58 10.59 -12.37
C LEU A 164 -1.01 11.69 -13.34
N PRO A 165 -2.17 12.37 -13.18
CA PRO A 165 -2.58 13.44 -14.09
C PRO A 165 -1.64 14.65 -14.05
N LEU A 166 -1.00 14.94 -12.91
CA LEU A 166 -0.01 16.01 -12.80
C LEU A 166 1.25 15.68 -13.58
N GLY A 167 1.76 14.45 -13.45
CA GLY A 167 2.89 13.95 -14.22
C GLY A 167 2.61 13.94 -15.73
N VAL A 168 1.44 13.46 -16.15
CA VAL A 168 1.01 13.52 -17.55
C VAL A 168 0.95 14.96 -18.07
N GLY A 169 0.44 15.90 -17.26
CA GLY A 169 0.45 17.33 -17.60
C GLY A 169 1.86 17.84 -17.87
N VAL A 170 2.80 17.60 -16.94
CA VAL A 170 4.21 18.00 -17.08
C VAL A 170 4.84 17.43 -18.36
N LEU A 171 4.57 16.17 -18.70
CA LEU A 171 5.13 15.55 -19.90
C LEU A 171 4.52 16.11 -21.20
N LYS A 172 3.23 16.43 -21.19
CA LYS A 172 2.54 17.07 -22.32
C LYS A 172 3.07 18.48 -22.56
N ASP A 173 3.20 19.27 -21.50
CA ASP A 173 3.73 20.64 -21.56
C ASP A 173 5.19 20.63 -22.06
N ALA A 174 5.95 19.59 -21.74
CA ALA A 174 7.31 19.38 -22.23
C ALA A 174 7.41 18.84 -23.68
N GLY A 175 6.27 18.53 -24.34
CA GLY A 175 6.26 17.99 -25.70
C GLY A 175 6.84 16.57 -25.83
N LEU A 176 6.92 15.81 -24.72
CA LEU A 176 7.55 14.49 -24.71
C LEU A 176 6.59 13.41 -25.23
N LYS A 177 7.09 12.58 -26.14
CA LYS A 177 6.28 11.53 -26.78
C LYS A 177 6.06 10.34 -25.83
N PRO A 178 4.81 9.87 -25.65
CA PRO A 178 4.51 8.67 -24.87
C PRO A 178 5.34 7.46 -25.31
N LEU A 179 5.78 6.66 -24.35
CA LEU A 179 6.59 5.43 -24.53
C LEU A 179 7.97 5.63 -25.19
N ARG A 180 8.36 6.85 -25.60
CA ARG A 180 9.64 7.13 -26.26
C ARG A 180 10.65 7.91 -25.40
N SER A 181 10.20 8.68 -24.43
CA SER A 181 11.10 9.43 -23.53
C SER A 181 11.43 8.64 -22.26
N ASN A 182 12.72 8.55 -21.94
CA ASN A 182 13.32 8.12 -20.69
C ASN A 182 12.84 8.98 -19.53
N TYR A 183 12.91 10.32 -19.64
CA TYR A 183 12.36 11.19 -18.60
C TYR A 183 10.86 10.94 -18.38
N GLY A 184 10.11 10.74 -19.46
CA GLY A 184 8.71 10.32 -19.40
C GLY A 184 8.51 9.03 -18.61
N ARG A 185 9.28 7.98 -18.90
CA ARG A 185 9.23 6.72 -18.15
C ARG A 185 9.59 6.92 -16.68
N ALA A 186 10.67 7.62 -16.39
CA ALA A 186 11.14 7.91 -15.03
C ALA A 186 10.06 8.65 -14.22
N LEU A 187 9.47 9.70 -14.79
CA LEU A 187 8.45 10.49 -14.12
C LEU A 187 7.19 9.67 -13.83
N MET A 188 6.74 8.86 -14.79
CA MET A 188 5.58 7.99 -14.58
C MET A 188 5.83 6.91 -13.52
N ILE A 189 7.03 6.32 -13.49
CA ILE A 189 7.43 5.38 -12.42
C ILE A 189 7.49 6.10 -11.08
N SER A 190 7.99 7.34 -11.03
CA SER A 190 8.05 8.13 -9.79
C SER A 190 6.68 8.39 -9.15
N CYS A 191 5.62 8.49 -9.96
CA CYS A 191 4.24 8.61 -9.47
C CYS A 191 3.76 7.38 -8.69
N ALA A 192 4.39 6.22 -8.87
CA ALA A 192 4.10 4.98 -8.12
C ALA A 192 5.17 4.69 -7.05
N TYR A 193 6.45 4.92 -7.36
CA TYR A 193 7.56 4.69 -6.44
C TYR A 193 7.54 5.62 -5.24
N GLY A 194 7.24 6.91 -5.43
CA GLY A 194 7.09 7.86 -4.33
C GLY A 194 6.09 7.36 -3.30
N PRO A 195 4.83 7.08 -3.69
CA PRO A 195 3.84 6.52 -2.80
C PRO A 195 4.29 5.23 -2.10
N LEU A 196 4.82 4.24 -2.83
CA LEU A 196 5.31 2.99 -2.25
C LEU A 196 6.40 3.21 -1.18
N ILE A 197 7.33 4.14 -1.41
CA ILE A 197 8.38 4.50 -0.44
C ILE A 197 7.75 5.22 0.77
N GLY A 198 6.70 6.01 0.57
CA GLY A 198 5.98 6.66 1.67
C GLY A 198 5.20 5.70 2.55
N GLY A 199 4.59 4.69 1.93
CA GLY A 199 3.67 3.76 2.60
C GLY A 199 4.30 2.98 3.74
N ILE A 200 5.62 2.73 3.69
CA ILE A 200 6.36 2.08 4.78
C ILE A 200 6.60 3.00 5.98
N GLY A 201 6.48 4.32 5.80
CA GLY A 201 6.90 5.32 6.77
C GLY A 201 6.11 5.30 8.07
N THR A 202 4.81 5.01 7.99
CA THR A 202 3.92 4.96 9.16
C THR A 202 3.00 3.73 9.12
N PRO A 203 2.46 3.29 10.25
CA PRO A 203 1.46 2.21 10.27
C PRO A 203 0.22 2.49 9.41
N ALA A 204 -0.13 3.76 9.21
CA ALA A 204 -1.30 4.17 8.44
C ALA A 204 -1.09 4.17 6.91
N GLY A 205 0.15 4.07 6.43
CA GLY A 205 0.46 4.16 5.01
C GLY A 205 -0.05 2.98 4.18
N THR A 206 0.22 1.75 4.64
CA THR A 206 -0.20 0.52 3.95
C THR A 206 -0.72 -0.55 4.89
N ALA A 207 -1.67 -1.37 4.40
CA ALA A 207 -2.26 -2.47 5.15
C ALA A 207 -1.22 -3.50 5.62
N ALA A 208 -0.15 -3.69 4.85
CA ALA A 208 0.93 -4.61 5.19
C ALA A 208 1.61 -4.25 6.53
N ASN A 209 1.72 -2.96 6.86
CA ASN A 209 2.33 -2.53 8.11
C ASN A 209 1.47 -2.94 9.31
N LEU A 210 0.14 -2.85 9.18
CA LEU A 210 -0.78 -3.27 10.24
C LEU A 210 -0.80 -4.78 10.43
N ILE A 211 -0.73 -5.54 9.33
CA ILE A 211 -0.60 -7.00 9.40
C ILE A 211 0.72 -7.38 10.08
N ALA A 212 1.82 -6.67 9.78
CA ALA A 212 3.10 -6.90 10.45
C ALA A 212 3.03 -6.60 11.95
N LEU A 213 2.39 -5.50 12.36
CA LEU A 213 2.14 -5.18 13.77
C LEU A 213 1.32 -6.29 14.45
N SER A 214 0.26 -6.76 13.79
CA SER A 214 -0.59 -7.86 14.26
C SER A 214 0.23 -9.12 14.54
N TYR A 215 1.06 -9.54 13.57
CA TYR A 215 1.86 -10.75 13.72
C TYR A 215 3.00 -10.62 14.72
N LEU A 216 3.58 -9.43 14.89
CA LEU A 216 4.59 -9.21 15.93
C LEU A 216 3.97 -9.34 17.32
N GLU A 217 2.75 -8.86 17.51
CA GLU A 217 2.01 -9.02 18.76
C GLU A 217 1.58 -10.48 18.97
N GLU A 218 0.96 -11.11 17.97
CA GLU A 218 0.41 -12.47 18.08
C GLU A 218 1.50 -13.57 18.18
N LEU A 219 2.59 -13.45 17.42
CA LEU A 219 3.59 -14.52 17.30
C LEU A 219 4.81 -14.29 18.21
N ALA A 220 5.15 -13.04 18.50
CA ALA A 220 6.34 -12.70 19.28
C ALA A 220 6.02 -11.98 20.60
N GLY A 221 4.74 -11.64 20.87
CA GLY A 221 4.36 -10.87 22.06
C GLY A 221 4.93 -9.44 22.06
N VAL A 222 5.35 -8.93 20.90
CA VAL A 222 5.98 -7.62 20.75
C VAL A 222 4.94 -6.63 20.24
N SER A 223 4.44 -5.77 21.13
CA SER A 223 3.59 -4.64 20.76
C SER A 223 4.45 -3.45 20.37
N ILE A 224 4.24 -2.94 19.15
CA ILE A 224 4.94 -1.76 18.63
C ILE A 224 3.92 -0.62 18.51
N SER A 225 4.18 0.47 19.22
CA SER A 225 3.37 1.68 19.14
C SER A 225 3.56 2.41 17.81
N PHE A 226 2.62 3.30 17.49
CA PHE A 226 2.67 4.11 16.27
C PHE A 226 3.96 4.92 16.15
N GLY A 227 4.38 5.55 17.25
CA GLY A 227 5.62 6.32 17.32
C GLY A 227 6.87 5.44 17.15
N GLN A 228 6.90 4.26 17.77
CA GLN A 228 8.03 3.32 17.63
C GLN A 228 8.19 2.84 16.20
N TRP A 229 7.09 2.55 15.49
CA TRP A 229 7.16 2.22 14.07
C TRP A 229 7.78 3.37 13.27
N MET A 230 7.33 4.61 13.50
CA MET A 230 7.82 5.78 12.78
C MET A 230 9.32 6.05 13.00
N LEU A 231 9.87 5.70 14.17
CA LEU A 231 11.31 5.82 14.43
C LEU A 231 12.17 4.98 13.49
N VAL A 232 11.60 3.93 12.89
CA VAL A 232 12.29 3.08 11.90
C VAL A 232 11.78 3.37 10.49
N GLY A 233 10.46 3.41 10.31
CA GLY A 233 9.80 3.56 9.02
C GLY A 233 10.11 4.91 8.36
N VAL A 234 10.03 6.02 9.08
CA VAL A 234 10.27 7.35 8.50
C VAL A 234 11.73 7.51 8.07
N PRO A 235 12.76 7.18 8.89
CA PRO A 235 14.14 7.20 8.43
C PRO A 235 14.39 6.28 7.23
N ALA A 236 13.82 5.08 7.23
CA ALA A 236 13.95 4.16 6.08
C ALA A 236 13.38 4.77 4.80
N ALA A 237 12.17 5.34 4.85
CA ALA A 237 11.56 6.03 3.71
C ALA A 237 12.42 7.22 3.23
N LEU A 238 12.94 8.04 4.15
CA LEU A 238 13.80 9.17 3.82
C LEU A 238 15.11 8.75 3.15
N LEU A 239 15.67 7.59 3.50
CA LEU A 239 16.85 7.01 2.84
C LEU A 239 16.51 6.42 1.47
N MET A 240 15.31 5.85 1.32
CA MET A 240 14.85 5.28 0.05
C MET A 240 14.51 6.33 -1.01
N ILE A 241 14.07 7.54 -0.63
CA ILE A 241 13.80 8.65 -1.57
C ILE A 241 15.00 8.96 -2.47
N PRO A 242 16.20 9.32 -1.94
CA PRO A 242 17.36 9.61 -2.78
C PRO A 242 17.87 8.38 -3.53
N ALA A 243 17.73 7.17 -2.95
CA ALA A 243 18.10 5.93 -3.63
C ALA A 243 17.22 5.67 -4.86
N GLY A 244 15.89 5.80 -4.72
CA GLY A 244 14.94 5.67 -5.82
C GLY A 244 15.12 6.74 -6.88
N TRP A 245 15.36 7.99 -6.45
CA TRP A 245 15.68 9.10 -7.35
C TRP A 245 16.95 8.82 -8.18
N TRP A 246 18.04 8.44 -7.51
CA TRP A 246 19.30 8.10 -8.17
C TRP A 246 19.15 6.91 -9.12
N LEU A 247 18.45 5.85 -8.71
CA LEU A 247 18.20 4.68 -9.53
C LEU A 247 17.45 5.04 -10.81
N LEU A 248 16.38 5.84 -10.71
CA LEU A 248 15.61 6.26 -11.89
C LEU A 248 16.43 7.13 -12.85
N LEU A 249 17.27 8.02 -12.34
CA LEU A 249 18.18 8.81 -13.19
C LEU A 249 19.24 7.95 -13.88
N ARG A 250 19.70 6.87 -13.24
CA ARG A 250 20.68 5.94 -13.83
C ARG A 250 20.07 5.03 -14.90
N LEU A 251 18.87 4.50 -14.65
CA LEU A 251 18.18 3.60 -15.58
C LEU A 251 17.54 4.35 -16.75
N PHE A 252 17.08 5.58 -16.50
CA PHE A 252 16.36 6.41 -17.47
C PHE A 252 16.95 7.82 -17.50
N PRO A 253 18.18 7.98 -18.04
CA PRO A 253 18.82 9.29 -18.12
C PRO A 253 17.93 10.28 -18.90
N PRO A 254 17.62 11.46 -18.32
CA PRO A 254 16.75 12.45 -18.95
C PRO A 254 17.33 12.96 -20.28
N GLU A 255 16.50 13.08 -21.32
CA GLU A 255 16.93 13.66 -22.60
C GLU A 255 17.00 15.19 -22.60
N ILE A 256 16.38 15.81 -21.60
CA ILE A 256 16.32 17.25 -21.41
C ILE A 256 16.74 17.60 -19.98
N ASP A 257 17.57 18.62 -19.82
CA ASP A 257 18.05 19.07 -18.50
C ASP A 257 17.03 19.95 -17.78
N ARG A 258 16.22 20.69 -18.54
CA ARG A 258 15.21 21.61 -18.03
C ARG A 258 13.92 21.47 -18.80
N LEU A 259 12.83 21.51 -18.05
CA LEU A 259 11.49 21.46 -18.63
C LEU A 259 11.15 22.84 -19.23
N PRO A 260 10.51 22.88 -20.41
CA PRO A 260 10.20 24.12 -21.11
C PRO A 260 8.95 24.84 -20.56
N PHE A 261 8.55 24.57 -19.32
CA PHE A 261 7.49 25.32 -18.64
C PHE A 261 8.09 26.36 -17.68
N ASP A 262 7.46 27.53 -17.62
CA ASP A 262 7.83 28.58 -16.69
C ASP A 262 7.26 28.26 -15.29
N ARG A 263 7.99 28.63 -14.24
CA ARG A 263 7.56 28.49 -12.84
C ARG A 263 6.19 29.14 -12.60
N SER A 264 5.89 30.18 -13.38
CA SER A 264 4.61 30.89 -13.40
C SER A 264 3.40 29.98 -13.66
N GLU A 265 3.57 28.83 -14.32
CA GLU A 265 2.48 27.90 -14.55
C GLU A 265 2.07 27.12 -13.29
N ILE A 266 3.04 26.68 -12.48
CA ILE A 266 2.76 26.08 -11.16
C ILE A 266 2.14 27.15 -10.25
N ASP A 267 2.68 28.37 -10.28
CA ASP A 267 2.13 29.49 -9.51
C ASP A 267 0.69 29.82 -9.95
N ARG A 268 0.38 29.76 -11.25
CA ARG A 268 -0.98 29.91 -11.78
C ARG A 268 -1.90 28.80 -11.29
N LYS A 269 -1.47 27.53 -11.34
CA LYS A 269 -2.25 26.40 -10.81
C LYS A 269 -2.51 26.56 -9.30
N LEU A 270 -1.51 26.97 -8.52
CA LEU A 270 -1.68 27.30 -7.11
C LEU A 270 -2.63 28.50 -6.90
N ALA A 271 -2.54 29.54 -7.73
CA ALA A 271 -3.44 30.69 -7.66
C ALA A 271 -4.90 30.31 -7.98
N THR A 272 -5.13 29.38 -8.91
CA THR A 272 -6.49 28.86 -9.20
C THR A 272 -7.09 28.06 -8.04
N LEU A 273 -6.27 27.46 -7.18
CA LEU A 273 -6.74 26.81 -5.96
C LEU A 273 -7.16 27.82 -4.89
N GLY A 274 -6.61 29.04 -4.94
CA GLY A 274 -6.91 30.13 -4.02
C GLY A 274 -6.50 29.85 -2.58
N THR A 275 -7.15 30.54 -1.64
CA THR A 275 -6.94 30.34 -0.20
C THR A 275 -7.43 28.95 0.24
N LEU A 276 -7.04 28.54 1.45
CA LEU A 276 -7.48 27.27 2.02
C LEU A 276 -9.00 27.27 2.17
N LYS A 277 -9.67 26.36 1.46
CA LYS A 277 -11.11 26.18 1.53
C LYS A 277 -11.48 25.68 2.93
N PRO A 278 -12.70 25.97 3.43
CA PRO A 278 -13.14 25.49 4.73
C PRO A 278 -13.02 23.97 4.90
N VAL A 279 -13.26 23.21 3.83
CA VAL A 279 -13.11 21.74 3.82
C VAL A 279 -11.65 21.34 4.01
N GLU A 280 -10.72 21.90 3.23
CA GLU A 280 -9.28 21.62 3.36
C GLU A 280 -8.76 21.92 4.77
N ARG A 281 -9.18 23.06 5.34
CA ARG A 281 -8.80 23.45 6.70
C ARG A 281 -9.33 22.47 7.75
N LYS A 282 -10.61 22.09 7.67
CA LYS A 282 -11.19 21.10 8.59
C LYS A 282 -10.49 19.74 8.47
N THR A 283 -10.24 19.29 7.24
CA THR A 283 -9.52 18.05 6.98
C THR A 283 -8.12 18.08 7.57
N LEU A 284 -7.37 19.17 7.37
CA LEU A 284 -6.04 19.34 7.95
C LEU A 284 -6.09 19.32 9.48
N SER A 285 -7.06 20.00 10.10
CA SER A 285 -7.23 20.00 11.55
C SER A 285 -7.54 18.60 12.10
N ILE A 286 -8.44 17.85 11.45
CA ILE A 286 -8.77 16.48 11.84
C ILE A 286 -7.54 15.58 11.73
N PHE A 287 -6.82 15.63 10.60
CA PHE A 287 -5.59 14.85 10.42
C PHE A 287 -4.53 15.19 11.47
N ALA A 288 -4.27 16.47 11.69
CA ALA A 288 -3.29 16.92 12.68
C ALA A 288 -3.67 16.45 14.09
N LEU A 289 -4.95 16.54 14.47
CA LEU A 289 -5.43 16.08 15.76
C LEU A 289 -5.28 14.55 15.90
N THR A 290 -5.65 13.80 14.87
CA THR A 290 -5.52 12.33 14.87
C THR A 290 -4.07 11.88 14.97
N ILE A 291 -3.17 12.44 14.15
CA ILE A 291 -1.74 12.11 14.16
C ILE A 291 -1.12 12.48 15.51
N THR A 292 -1.46 13.64 16.04
CA THR A 292 -1.01 14.05 17.38
C THR A 292 -1.51 13.07 18.43
N GLY A 293 -2.78 12.65 18.34
CA GLY A 293 -3.33 11.60 19.18
C GLY A 293 -2.48 10.34 19.15
N TRP A 294 -2.23 9.77 17.98
CA TRP A 294 -1.42 8.55 17.84
C TRP A 294 0.01 8.67 18.37
N LEU A 295 0.64 9.83 18.24
CA LEU A 295 1.99 10.07 18.75
C LEU A 295 2.01 10.25 20.26
N VAL A 296 0.95 10.82 20.84
CA VAL A 296 0.86 11.13 22.27
C VAL A 296 0.27 9.98 23.09
N THR A 297 -0.54 9.09 22.48
CA THR A 297 -1.16 7.95 23.18
C THR A 297 -0.18 7.10 23.98
N PRO A 298 1.02 6.72 23.47
CA PRO A 298 1.97 5.94 24.27
C PRO A 298 2.43 6.69 25.53
N PHE A 299 2.70 7.98 25.40
CA PHE A 299 3.11 8.82 26.53
C PHE A 299 1.99 9.00 27.57
N LEU A 300 0.74 9.15 27.10
CA LEU A 300 -0.42 9.20 27.99
C LEU A 300 -0.63 7.88 28.72
N ALA A 301 -0.50 6.75 28.02
CA ALA A 301 -0.63 5.43 28.63
C ALA A 301 0.44 5.21 29.71
N ASP A 302 1.68 5.64 29.48
CA ASP A 302 2.74 5.59 30.49
C ASP A 302 2.42 6.46 31.71
N LEU A 303 1.86 7.66 31.48
CA LEU A 303 1.51 8.61 32.54
C LEU A 303 0.30 8.17 33.37
N THR A 304 -0.68 7.50 32.76
CA THR A 304 -1.92 7.04 33.42
C THR A 304 -1.83 5.60 33.94
N GLY A 305 -0.74 4.88 33.64
CA GLY A 305 -0.59 3.47 33.98
C GLY A 305 -1.49 2.56 33.14
N GLY A 306 -1.74 2.93 31.87
CA GLY A 306 -2.58 2.19 30.93
C GLY A 306 -4.09 2.38 31.13
N ARG A 307 -4.50 3.44 31.85
CA ARG A 307 -5.90 3.81 32.11
C ARG A 307 -6.38 4.96 31.23
#